data_AF-A0A843H3C1-F1
#
_entry.id   AF-A0A843H3C1-F1
#
_cell.length_a   1.000
_cell.length_b   1.000
_cell.length_c   1.000
_cell.angle_alpha   90.00
_cell.angle_beta   90.00
_cell.angle_gamma   90.00
#
_symmetry.space_group_name_H-M   'P 1'
#
loop_
_entity.id
_entity.type
_entity.pdbx_description
1 polymer ?
#
loop_
_entity_poly.entity_id
_entity_poly.type
_entity_poly.pdbx_seq_one_letter_code
_entity_poly.pdbx_strand_id
1 'polypeptide(L)'
;DIGHAHTNGFTPDEIYFDSIKHIHVHDNSGDDDTHLALGEGTFDVNGFFDVFTKKKYDGIYMLELMSVDFIEKSLEYMKNLGLI
;
A
#
# COMPACT_ATOMS: atom_id res chain seq x y z
N ASP A 1 5.22 4.31 4.73
CA ASP A 1 4.07 4.92 4.07
C ASP A 1 4.28 4.74 2.58
N ILE A 2 3.40 3.99 1.93
CA ILE A 2 3.58 3.66 0.51
C ILE A 2 3.05 4.77 -0.41
N GLY A 3 2.02 5.51 0.02
CA GLY A 3 1.44 6.56 -0.80
C GLY A 3 2.34 7.79 -0.81
N HIS A 4 2.89 8.19 0.35
CA HIS A 4 3.93 9.22 0.37
C HIS A 4 5.15 8.83 -0.49
N ALA A 5 5.53 7.55 -0.48
CA ALA A 5 6.63 7.09 -1.31
C ALA A 5 6.29 7.22 -2.81
N HIS A 6 5.06 6.90 -3.21
CA HIS A 6 4.58 7.10 -4.57
C HIS A 6 4.60 8.57 -5.00
N THR A 7 4.12 9.49 -4.14
CA THR A 7 4.17 10.94 -4.39
C THR A 7 5.60 11.46 -4.53
N ASN A 8 6.59 10.77 -3.97
CA ASN A 8 8.01 11.08 -4.11
C ASN A 8 8.71 10.32 -5.25
N GLY A 9 7.95 9.57 -6.06
CA GLY A 9 8.45 8.88 -7.25
C GLY A 9 9.16 7.55 -6.98
N PHE A 10 8.98 6.95 -5.80
CA PHE A 10 9.55 5.65 -5.48
C PHE A 10 8.66 4.51 -5.94
N THR A 11 9.30 3.45 -6.43
CA THR A 11 8.65 2.20 -6.84
C THR A 11 8.59 1.18 -5.69
N PRO A 12 7.73 0.14 -5.78
CA PRO A 12 7.66 -0.94 -4.79
C PRO A 12 9.00 -1.58 -4.40
N ASP A 13 9.91 -1.79 -5.36
CA ASP A 13 11.21 -2.42 -5.12
C ASP A 13 12.18 -1.51 -4.36
N GLU A 14 12.01 -0.18 -4.47
CA GLU A 14 12.90 0.81 -3.86
C GLU A 14 12.57 1.10 -2.38
N ILE A 15 11.37 0.75 -1.94
CA ILE A 15 10.86 1.13 -0.61
C ILE A 15 11.00 0.03 0.44
N TYR A 16 11.60 -1.12 0.10
CA TYR A 16 11.83 -2.18 1.06
C TYR A 16 13.15 -2.00 1.83
N PHE A 17 13.07 -2.11 3.16
CA PHE A 17 14.22 -2.15 4.06
C PHE A 17 13.97 -3.16 5.20
N ASP A 18 14.99 -3.91 5.61
CA ASP A 18 14.88 -4.91 6.69
C ASP A 18 14.43 -4.31 8.04
N SER A 19 14.66 -3.01 8.23
CA SER A 19 14.29 -2.28 9.45
C SER A 19 12.83 -1.84 9.51
N ILE A 20 12.03 -2.02 8.44
CA ILE A 20 10.61 -1.66 8.46
C ILE A 20 9.87 -2.55 9.47
N LYS A 21 9.01 -1.93 10.28
CA LYS A 21 8.14 -2.62 11.26
C LYS A 21 6.67 -2.26 11.15
N HIS A 22 6.38 -1.13 10.51
CA HIS A 22 5.03 -0.63 10.33
C HIS A 22 4.93 0.04 8.96
N ILE A 23 3.85 -0.24 8.24
CA ILE A 23 3.59 0.33 6.92
C ILE A 23 2.19 0.90 6.92
N HIS A 24 2.08 2.19 6.64
CA HIS A 24 0.82 2.84 6.29
C HIS A 24 0.55 2.57 4.81
N VAL A 25 -0.67 2.09 4.53
CA VAL A 25 -1.09 1.56 3.24
C VAL A 25 -2.29 2.35 2.77
N HIS A 26 -2.08 3.09 1.69
CA HIS A 26 -3.12 3.77 0.92
C HIS A 26 -2.61 3.97 -0.51
N ASP A 27 -3.51 4.28 -1.43
CA ASP A 27 -3.15 4.59 -2.81
C ASP A 27 -3.23 6.09 -3.05
N ASN A 28 -2.64 6.56 -4.15
CA ASN A 28 -2.82 7.91 -4.69
C ASN A 28 -2.42 8.00 -6.17
N SER A 29 -2.55 9.17 -6.77
CA SER A 29 -2.27 9.42 -8.19
C SER A 29 -0.80 9.77 -8.48
N GLY A 30 0.08 9.77 -7.47
CA GLY A 30 1.49 10.10 -7.57
C GLY A 30 1.82 11.60 -7.54
N ASP A 31 0.81 12.47 -7.59
CA ASP A 31 0.94 13.94 -7.58
C ASP A 31 0.39 14.61 -6.32
N ASP A 32 -0.55 13.96 -5.63
CA ASP A 32 -1.13 14.44 -4.37
C ASP A 32 -1.34 13.28 -3.39
N ASP A 33 -1.40 13.61 -2.10
CA ASP A 33 -1.55 12.66 -1.01
C ASP A 33 -3.03 12.38 -0.70
N THR A 34 -3.70 11.70 -1.64
CA THR A 34 -5.17 11.61 -1.66
C THR A 34 -5.77 10.50 -0.80
N HIS A 35 -4.95 9.63 -0.21
CA HIS A 35 -5.39 8.57 0.73
C HIS A 35 -6.54 7.71 0.17
N LEU A 36 -6.42 7.34 -1.11
CA LEU A 36 -7.40 6.55 -1.84
C LEU A 36 -7.41 5.08 -1.39
N ALA A 37 -8.52 4.41 -1.68
CA ALA A 37 -8.60 2.96 -1.54
C ALA A 37 -7.58 2.25 -2.46
N LEU A 38 -7.14 1.07 -2.04
CA LEU A 38 -6.17 0.28 -2.80
C LEU A 38 -6.71 -0.08 -4.19
N GLY A 39 -5.92 0.21 -5.23
CA GLY A 39 -6.26 -0.06 -6.62
C GLY A 39 -7.08 1.05 -7.30
N GLU A 40 -7.44 2.11 -6.60
CA GLU A 40 -8.10 3.30 -7.18
C GLU A 40 -7.10 4.40 -7.57
N GLY A 41 -5.83 4.27 -7.15
CA GLY A 41 -4.76 5.17 -7.57
C GLY A 41 -3.89 4.57 -8.66
N THR A 42 -2.62 4.93 -8.65
CA THR A 42 -1.64 4.56 -9.68
C THR A 42 -0.40 3.90 -9.09
N PHE A 43 -0.32 3.75 -7.77
CA PHE A 43 0.76 2.99 -7.16
C PHE A 43 0.59 1.51 -7.47
N ASP A 44 1.68 0.79 -7.73
CA ASP A 44 1.65 -0.66 -7.94
C ASP A 44 1.51 -1.39 -6.60
N VAL A 45 0.30 -1.36 -6.04
CA VAL A 45 -0.03 -1.97 -4.75
C VAL A 45 0.19 -3.49 -4.78
N ASN A 46 -0.09 -4.15 -5.90
CA ASN A 46 0.13 -5.60 -6.04
C ASN A 46 1.63 -5.93 -6.02
N GLY A 47 2.43 -5.20 -6.81
CA GLY A 47 3.89 -5.33 -6.80
C GLY A 47 4.50 -5.04 -5.42
N PHE A 48 3.96 -4.06 -4.69
CA PHE A 48 4.32 -3.82 -3.29
C PHE A 48 4.09 -5.03 -2.40
N PHE A 49 2.89 -5.61 -2.39
CA PHE A 49 2.62 -6.79 -1.57
C PHE A 49 3.48 -7.99 -2.00
N ASP A 50 3.73 -8.16 -3.30
CA ASP A 50 4.64 -9.19 -3.82
C ASP A 50 6.07 -9.04 -3.28
N VAL A 51 6.62 -7.82 -3.29
CA VAL A 51 7.97 -7.54 -2.77
C VAL A 51 8.04 -7.90 -1.28
N PHE A 52 7.10 -7.39 -0.48
CA PHE A 52 7.12 -7.60 0.96
C PHE A 52 6.83 -9.06 1.34
N THR A 53 5.99 -9.76 0.58
CA THR A 53 5.73 -11.20 0.74
C THR A 53 6.97 -12.04 0.44
N LYS A 54 7.68 -11.77 -0.66
CA LYS A 54 8.94 -12.45 -1.02
C LYS A 54 10.02 -12.23 0.04
N LYS A 55 10.02 -11.05 0.67
CA LYS A 55 10.94 -10.69 1.76
C LYS A 55 10.50 -11.19 3.13
N LYS A 56 9.37 -11.92 3.22
CA LYS A 56 8.82 -12.46 4.46
C LYS A 56 8.61 -11.38 5.53
N TYR A 57 8.13 -10.21 5.11
CA TYR A 57 7.78 -9.16 6.04
C TYR A 57 6.70 -9.65 7.02
N ASP A 58 6.96 -9.48 8.31
CA ASP A 58 6.13 -9.95 9.42
C ASP A 58 5.62 -8.81 10.31
N GLY A 59 5.83 -7.56 9.87
CA GLY A 59 5.36 -6.38 10.56
C GLY A 59 3.89 -6.06 10.26
N ILE A 60 3.48 -4.86 10.66
CA ILE A 60 2.07 -4.44 10.56
C ILE A 60 1.84 -3.65 9.27
N TYR A 61 0.73 -3.95 8.61
CA TYR A 61 0.10 -3.11 7.58
C TYR A 61 -1.08 -2.38 8.21
N MET A 62 -1.14 -1.06 8.07
CA MET A 62 -2.21 -0.21 8.58
C MET A 62 -2.83 0.56 7.41
N LEU A 63 -4.12 0.34 7.17
CA LEU A 63 -4.87 1.14 6.20
C LEU A 63 -5.03 2.57 6.73
N GLU A 64 -4.57 3.56 5.97
CA GLU A 64 -4.68 4.98 6.29
C GLU A 64 -5.55 5.65 5.22
N LEU A 65 -6.86 5.78 5.50
CA LEU A 65 -7.86 6.08 4.47
C LEU A 65 -8.83 7.16 4.92
N MET A 66 -9.34 7.93 3.95
CA MET A 66 -10.21 9.09 4.20
C MET A 66 -11.68 8.75 4.48
N SER A 67 -12.13 7.51 4.25
CA SER A 67 -13.53 7.13 4.42
C SER A 67 -13.71 5.63 4.71
N VAL A 68 -14.88 5.28 5.25
CA VAL A 68 -15.28 3.89 5.48
C VAL A 68 -15.42 3.14 4.15
N ASP A 69 -16.00 3.77 3.13
CA ASP A 69 -16.13 3.17 1.79
C ASP A 69 -14.76 2.77 1.22
N PHE A 70 -13.72 3.58 1.47
CA PHE A 70 -12.36 3.24 1.03
C PHE A 70 -11.78 2.08 1.82
N ILE A 71 -12.10 1.95 3.11
CA ILE A 71 -11.72 0.79 3.91
C ILE A 71 -12.35 -0.47 3.32
N GLU A 72 -13.65 -0.46 3.03
CA GLU A 72 -14.35 -1.62 2.47
C GLU A 72 -13.75 -2.07 1.14
N LYS A 73 -13.54 -1.12 0.21
CA LYS A 73 -12.88 -1.38 -1.08
C LYS A 73 -11.47 -1.94 -0.92
N SER A 74 -10.69 -1.38 0.00
CA SER A 74 -9.32 -1.83 0.26
C SER A 74 -9.28 -3.25 0.83
N LEU A 75 -10.21 -3.58 1.74
CA LEU A 75 -10.35 -4.94 2.26
C LEU A 75 -10.77 -5.93 1.17
N GLU A 76 -11.67 -5.55 0.26
CA GLU A 76 -12.04 -6.37 -0.89
C GLU A 76 -10.85 -6.60 -1.82
N TYR A 77 -10.10 -5.53 -2.13
CA TYR A 77 -8.87 -5.62 -2.93
C TYR A 77 -7.87 -6.61 -2.30
N MET A 78 -7.62 -6.51 -0.99
CA MET A 78 -6.70 -7.41 -0.28
C MET A 78 -7.17 -8.87 -0.25
N LYS A 79 -8.49 -9.11 -0.12
CA LYS A 79 -9.08 -10.47 -0.21
C LYS A 79 -8.88 -11.07 -1.61
N ASN A 80 -9.07 -10.27 -2.65
CA ASN A 80 -8.90 -10.72 -4.04
C ASN A 80 -7.44 -11.09 -4.36
N LEU A 81 -6.48 -10.47 -3.65
CA LEU A 81 -5.06 -10.86 -3.71
C LEU A 81 -4.69 -12.03 -2.78
N GLY A 82 -5.62 -12.53 -1.96
CA GLY A 82 -5.37 -13.61 -1.00
C GLY A 82 -4.45 -13.19 0.17
N LEU A 83 -4.41 -11.91 0.50
CA LEU A 83 -3.60 -11.37 1.60
C LEU A 83 -4.29 -11.52 2.96
N ILE A 84 -5.62 -11.55 2.97
CA ILE A 84 -6.49 -11.71 4.15
C ILE A 84 -7.70 -12.60 3.84
#